data_AF-A0A445AU72-F1
#
_entry.id   AF-A0A445AU72-F1
#
_cell.length_a   1.000
_cell.length_b   1.000
_cell.length_c   1.000
_cell.angle_alpha   90.00
_cell.angle_beta   90.00
_cell.angle_gamma   90.00
#
_symmetry.space_group_name_H-M   'P 1'
#
loop_
_entity.id
_entity.type
_entity.pdbx_description
1 polymer ?
#
loop_
_entity_poly.entity_id
_entity_poly.type
_entity_poly.pdbx_seq_one_letter_code
_entity_poly.pdbx_strand_id
1 'polypeptide(L)'
;MMIVTEAQQSRRLPRRQRNEPMEEEEPQEEEEQQHIPPHNTLDMIQMQEAIGRLSQQYMRIQERQEEYHSQYMKHQQEQEEWQLKIMNQQREFESKFFVMQEEHAFQSHESFGKLAQMQAENMRAFKEFTTLQDARYEVQADYNINSQIKLNYIGEHLHNMDPTFPTFDEFFKGKSEIEVSKAMRLEDRVEETMNRVGF
;
A
#
# COMPACT_ATOMS: atom_id res chain seq x y z
N MET A 1 -11.45 -24.51 -22.45
CA MET A 1 -10.64 -23.97 -23.56
C MET A 1 -9.61 -23.05 -22.95
N MET A 2 -8.36 -23.51 -22.83
CA MET A 2 -7.23 -22.70 -22.38
C MET A 2 -6.46 -22.25 -23.61
N ILE A 3 -6.16 -20.97 -23.73
CA ILE A 3 -5.21 -20.46 -24.73
C ILE A 3 -3.91 -20.19 -23.99
N VAL A 4 -2.95 -21.06 -24.30
CA VAL A 4 -1.54 -20.99 -23.99
C VAL A 4 -0.90 -20.00 -24.96
N THR A 5 -0.04 -19.11 -24.46
CA THR A 5 0.99 -18.46 -25.28
C THR A 5 2.36 -18.73 -24.68
N GLU A 6 3.12 -19.51 -25.43
CA GLU A 6 4.51 -19.91 -25.21
C GLU A 6 5.45 -18.70 -25.27
N ALA A 7 6.28 -18.50 -24.24
CA ALA A 7 7.58 -17.86 -24.38
C ALA A 7 8.46 -18.03 -23.13
N GLN A 8 8.75 -19.26 -22.68
CA GLN A 8 9.93 -19.50 -21.82
C GLN A 8 10.59 -20.83 -22.19
N GLN A 9 11.45 -20.74 -23.19
CA GLN A 9 12.41 -21.79 -23.52
C GLN A 9 13.43 -21.95 -22.40
N SER A 10 13.44 -23.15 -21.82
CA SER A 10 14.64 -23.94 -21.52
C SER A 10 15.84 -23.22 -20.89
N ARG A 11 15.89 -23.20 -19.56
CA ARG A 11 17.14 -23.45 -18.82
C ARG A 11 16.91 -24.57 -17.82
N ARG A 12 17.14 -25.80 -18.28
CA ARG A 12 17.24 -27.00 -17.43
C ARG A 12 18.48 -26.89 -16.55
N LEU A 13 18.29 -27.03 -15.25
CA LEU A 13 19.35 -27.24 -14.26
C LEU A 13 20.04 -28.60 -14.54
N PRO A 14 21.37 -28.70 -14.53
CA PRO A 14 22.04 -29.99 -14.68
C PRO A 14 21.95 -30.80 -13.37
N ARG A 15 21.19 -31.89 -13.46
CA ARG A 15 21.11 -33.01 -12.51
C ARG A 15 22.50 -33.65 -12.39
N ARG A 16 23.27 -33.30 -11.35
CA ARG A 16 24.49 -34.02 -10.98
C ARG A 16 24.11 -35.42 -10.49
N GLN A 17 24.44 -36.42 -11.29
CA GLN A 17 24.38 -37.82 -10.91
C GLN A 17 25.38 -38.06 -9.77
N ARG A 18 24.85 -38.59 -8.67
CA ARG A 18 25.59 -39.19 -7.57
C ARG A 18 26.13 -40.52 -8.10
N ASN A 19 27.42 -40.58 -8.42
CA ASN A 19 28.12 -41.84 -8.58
C ASN A 19 28.54 -42.28 -7.17
N GLU A 20 27.88 -43.33 -6.67
CA GLU A 20 28.35 -44.12 -5.55
C GLU A 20 29.62 -44.87 -5.98
N PRO A 21 30.72 -44.85 -5.19
CA PRO A 21 31.81 -45.78 -5.41
C PRO A 21 31.39 -47.14 -4.85
N MET A 22 31.24 -48.11 -5.73
CA MET A 22 31.05 -49.51 -5.38
C MET A 22 32.39 -50.06 -4.89
N GLU A 23 32.40 -50.51 -3.64
CA GLU A 23 33.45 -51.32 -3.03
C GLU A 23 33.58 -52.68 -3.74
N GLU A 24 34.81 -53.17 -3.86
CA GLU A 24 35.27 -54.57 -3.93
C GLU A 24 36.45 -54.71 -4.91
N GLU A 25 37.66 -54.43 -4.42
CA GLU A 25 38.85 -55.18 -4.84
C GLU A 25 39.48 -55.78 -3.59
N GLU A 26 39.43 -57.11 -3.53
CA GLU A 26 40.13 -57.92 -2.53
C GLU A 26 41.65 -57.64 -2.60
N PRO A 27 42.35 -57.66 -1.45
CA PRO A 27 43.79 -57.52 -1.43
C PRO A 27 44.42 -58.80 -2.03
N GLN A 28 45.14 -58.64 -3.13
CA GLN A 28 46.09 -59.67 -3.57
C GLN A 28 47.12 -59.89 -2.46
N GLU A 29 47.14 -61.10 -1.93
CA GLU A 29 48.22 -61.63 -1.10
C GLU A 29 49.50 -61.68 -1.96
N GLU A 30 50.27 -60.60 -1.97
CA GLU A 30 51.69 -60.69 -2.29
C GLU A 30 52.40 -61.31 -1.09
N GLU A 31 52.68 -62.61 -1.18
CA GLU A 31 53.73 -63.29 -0.42
C GLU A 31 55.09 -62.64 -0.74
N GLU A 32 55.38 -61.49 -0.15
CA GLU A 32 56.76 -61.03 -0.01
C GLU A 32 57.46 -61.93 1.01
N GLN A 33 58.20 -62.89 0.47
CA GLN A 33 59.30 -63.57 1.15
C GLN A 33 60.26 -62.51 1.71
N GLN A 34 60.03 -62.08 2.95
CA GLN A 34 61.07 -61.44 3.74
C GLN A 34 62.10 -62.51 4.08
N HIS A 35 63.10 -62.61 3.22
CA HIS A 35 64.40 -63.19 3.53
C HIS A 35 64.86 -62.61 4.87
N ILE A 36 64.74 -63.40 5.94
CA ILE A 36 65.36 -63.09 7.23
C ILE A 36 66.88 -63.17 6.99
N PRO A 37 67.62 -62.06 7.02
CA PRO A 37 69.07 -62.14 7.05
C PRO A 37 69.45 -62.75 8.41
N PRO A 38 70.44 -63.65 8.46
CA PRO A 38 70.82 -64.30 9.70
C PRO A 38 71.37 -63.26 10.66
N HIS A 39 70.64 -63.05 11.76
CA HIS A 39 71.12 -62.57 13.06
C HIS A 39 72.37 -61.66 13.02
N ASN A 40 72.21 -60.43 12.53
CA ASN A 40 72.97 -59.35 13.12
C ASN A 40 72.28 -59.04 14.45
N THR A 41 73.03 -59.18 15.54
CA THR A 41 72.66 -58.70 16.87
C THR A 41 71.90 -57.39 16.75
N LEU A 42 70.58 -57.44 16.95
CA LEU A 42 69.77 -56.24 17.13
C LEU A 42 70.36 -55.55 18.35
N ASP A 43 71.08 -54.46 18.10
CA ASP A 43 71.57 -53.60 19.15
C ASP A 43 70.33 -53.12 19.92
N MET A 44 70.22 -53.49 21.21
CA MET A 44 69.06 -53.13 22.04
C MET A 44 68.76 -51.63 21.98
N ILE A 45 69.81 -50.82 21.75
CA ILE A 45 69.74 -49.38 21.57
C ILE A 45 68.96 -49.01 20.30
N GLN A 46 69.21 -49.66 19.16
CA GLN A 46 68.49 -49.38 17.90
C GLN A 46 67.01 -49.77 17.99
N MET A 47 66.70 -50.86 18.67
CA MET A 47 65.32 -51.30 18.86
C MET A 47 64.54 -50.33 19.76
N GLN A 48 65.18 -49.85 20.83
CA GLN A 48 64.60 -48.84 21.72
C GLN A 48 64.44 -47.48 21.02
N GLU A 49 65.38 -47.10 20.17
CA GLU A 49 65.30 -45.88 19.36
C GLU A 49 64.18 -45.99 18.30
N ALA A 50 64.00 -47.16 17.66
CA ALA A 50 62.91 -47.42 16.73
C ALA A 50 61.53 -47.34 17.41
N ILE A 51 61.39 -47.89 18.62
CA ILE A 51 60.17 -47.78 19.44
C ILE A 51 59.88 -46.31 19.79
N GLY A 52 60.92 -45.55 20.17
CA GLY A 52 60.79 -44.11 20.45
C GLY A 52 60.36 -43.28 19.23
N ARG A 53 60.86 -43.62 18.04
CA ARG A 53 60.45 -42.96 16.78
C ARG A 53 59.02 -43.33 16.38
N LEU A 54 58.64 -44.59 16.56
CA LEU A 54 57.30 -45.09 16.27
C LEU A 54 56.25 -44.46 17.20
N SER A 55 56.54 -44.34 18.51
CA SER A 55 55.64 -43.69 19.47
C SER A 55 55.45 -42.21 19.17
N GLN A 56 56.52 -41.49 18.80
CA GLN A 56 56.42 -40.10 18.33
C GLN A 56 55.62 -39.98 17.04
N GLN A 57 55.77 -40.92 16.10
CA GLN A 57 54.93 -40.93 14.89
C GLN A 57 53.47 -41.15 15.22
N TYR A 58 53.16 -42.11 16.09
CA TYR A 58 51.78 -42.40 16.50
C TYR A 58 51.13 -41.19 17.18
N MET A 59 51.88 -40.52 18.05
CA MET A 59 51.43 -39.28 18.71
C MET A 59 51.11 -38.17 17.69
N ARG A 60 51.99 -37.92 16.71
CA ARG A 60 51.73 -36.92 15.66
C ARG A 60 50.57 -37.29 14.75
N ILE A 61 50.34 -38.58 14.52
CA ILE A 61 49.19 -39.05 13.73
C ILE A 61 47.90 -38.80 14.50
N GLN A 62 47.89 -39.12 15.81
CA GLN A 62 46.74 -38.88 16.67
C GLN A 62 46.41 -37.39 16.81
N GLU A 63 47.41 -36.54 17.07
CA GLU A 63 47.25 -35.07 17.12
C GLU A 63 46.65 -34.53 15.82
N ARG A 64 47.13 -35.01 14.67
CA ARG A 64 46.60 -34.60 13.36
C ARG A 64 45.16 -35.04 13.15
N GLN A 65 44.78 -36.19 13.69
CA GLN A 65 43.41 -36.71 13.60
C GLN A 65 42.46 -35.89 14.46
N GLU A 66 42.87 -35.55 15.68
CA GLU A 66 42.13 -34.67 16.60
C GLU A 66 41.99 -33.26 16.01
N GLU A 67 43.05 -32.72 15.43
CA GLU A 67 43.03 -31.39 14.81
C GLU A 67 42.12 -31.35 13.57
N TYR A 68 42.15 -32.40 12.74
CA TYR A 68 41.22 -32.53 11.61
C TYR A 68 39.76 -32.57 12.08
N HIS A 69 39.46 -33.37 13.11
CA HIS A 69 38.12 -33.46 13.66
C HIS A 69 37.65 -32.13 14.28
N SER A 70 38.55 -31.46 15.01
CA SER A 70 38.28 -30.16 15.63
C SER A 70 38.01 -29.06 14.57
N GLN A 71 38.79 -29.03 13.49
CA GLN A 71 38.56 -28.13 12.37
C GLN A 71 37.24 -28.43 11.65
N TYR A 72 36.91 -29.70 11.46
CA TYR A 72 35.64 -30.11 10.86
C TYR A 72 34.44 -29.62 11.68
N MET A 73 34.45 -29.86 13.00
CA MET A 73 33.38 -29.42 13.90
C MET A 73 33.24 -27.90 13.91
N LYS A 74 34.36 -27.18 13.95
CA LYS A 74 34.36 -25.71 13.88
C LYS A 74 33.77 -25.21 12.56
N HIS A 75 34.15 -25.82 11.44
CA HIS A 75 33.62 -25.43 10.13
C HIS A 75 32.11 -25.68 10.03
N GLN A 76 31.61 -26.78 10.59
CA GLN A 76 30.17 -27.06 10.64
C GLN A 76 29.43 -26.00 11.46
N GLN A 77 29.94 -25.65 12.64
CA GLN A 77 29.34 -24.61 13.47
C GLN A 77 29.31 -23.26 12.77
N GLU A 78 30.41 -22.87 12.13
CA GLU A 78 30.49 -21.62 11.36
C GLU A 78 29.47 -21.58 10.20
N GLN A 79 29.22 -22.73 9.55
CA GLN A 79 28.16 -22.82 8.53
C GLN A 79 26.77 -22.61 9.11
N GLU A 80 26.45 -23.26 10.24
CA GLU A 80 25.15 -23.11 10.91
C GLU A 80 24.93 -21.67 11.37
N GLU A 81 25.93 -21.05 12.00
CA GLU A 81 25.90 -19.65 12.41
C GLU A 81 25.73 -18.71 11.22
N TRP A 82 26.41 -18.98 10.11
CA TRP A 82 26.25 -18.19 8.89
C TRP A 82 24.82 -18.30 8.33
N GLN A 83 24.24 -19.50 8.29
CA GLN A 83 22.85 -19.68 7.85
C GLN A 83 21.86 -18.96 8.75
N LEU A 84 22.03 -19.06 10.08
CA LEU A 84 21.22 -18.33 11.06
C LEU A 84 21.33 -16.82 10.86
N LYS A 85 22.54 -16.31 10.62
CA LYS A 85 22.77 -14.88 10.37
C LYS A 85 22.04 -14.41 9.11
N ILE A 86 22.11 -15.18 8.01
CA ILE A 86 21.38 -14.86 6.78
C ILE A 86 19.86 -14.86 7.02
N MET A 87 19.35 -15.88 7.69
CA MET A 87 17.92 -15.99 7.98
C MET A 87 17.43 -14.83 8.86
N ASN A 88 18.20 -14.43 9.87
CA ASN A 88 17.86 -13.30 10.73
C ASN A 88 17.89 -11.98 9.96
N GLN A 89 18.91 -11.74 9.12
CA GLN A 89 18.94 -10.53 8.28
C GLN A 89 17.76 -10.46 7.33
N GLN A 90 17.39 -11.58 6.71
CA GLN A 90 16.22 -11.63 5.84
C GLN A 90 14.93 -11.33 6.60
N ARG A 91 14.74 -11.96 7.77
CA ARG A 91 13.57 -11.69 8.63
C ARG A 91 13.50 -10.23 9.08
N GLU A 92 14.62 -9.65 9.48
CA GLU A 92 14.69 -8.23 9.88
C GLU A 92 14.35 -7.31 8.72
N PHE A 93 14.86 -7.60 7.51
CA PHE A 93 14.55 -6.85 6.31
C PHE A 93 13.05 -6.93 5.99
N GLU A 94 12.48 -8.13 5.96
CA GLU A 94 11.06 -8.36 5.71
C GLU A 94 10.19 -7.64 6.74
N SER A 95 10.52 -7.75 8.04
CA SER A 95 9.80 -7.06 9.11
C SER A 95 9.80 -5.53 8.94
N LYS A 96 10.98 -4.94 8.68
CA LYS A 96 11.10 -3.49 8.46
C LYS A 96 10.36 -3.04 7.20
N PHE A 97 10.40 -3.85 6.14
CA PHE A 97 9.70 -3.57 4.89
C PHE A 97 8.19 -3.52 5.10
N PHE A 98 7.61 -4.50 5.82
CA PHE A 98 6.18 -4.53 6.10
C PHE A 98 5.74 -3.34 6.96
N VAL A 99 6.48 -3.03 8.04
CA VAL A 99 6.16 -1.87 8.90
C VAL A 99 6.20 -0.57 8.10
N MET A 100 7.22 -0.38 7.27
CA MET A 100 7.34 0.80 6.43
C MET A 100 6.21 0.92 5.40
N GLN A 101 5.81 -0.21 4.81
CA GLN A 101 4.71 -0.24 3.85
C GLN A 101 3.37 0.10 4.53
N GLU A 102 3.11 -0.45 5.71
CA GLU A 102 1.91 -0.17 6.50
C GLU A 102 1.86 1.30 6.92
N GLU A 103 2.95 1.84 7.45
CA GLU A 103 3.04 3.25 7.86
C GLU A 103 2.81 4.18 6.68
N HIS A 104 3.44 3.92 5.53
CA HIS A 104 3.24 4.71 4.33
C HIS A 104 1.78 4.66 3.83
N ALA A 105 1.16 3.48 3.85
CA ALA A 105 -0.25 3.34 3.49
C ALA A 105 -1.16 4.12 4.45
N PHE A 106 -0.90 4.05 5.74
CA PHE A 106 -1.65 4.80 6.76
C PHE A 106 -1.51 6.31 6.59
N GLN A 107 -0.28 6.83 6.46
CA GLN A 107 -0.03 8.26 6.25
C GLN A 107 -0.67 8.77 4.95
N SER A 108 -0.58 7.99 3.88
CA SER A 108 -1.23 8.31 2.62
C SER A 108 -2.75 8.38 2.79
N HIS A 109 -3.36 7.37 3.43
CA HIS A 109 -4.80 7.36 3.67
C HIS A 109 -5.26 8.55 4.53
N GLU A 110 -4.52 8.85 5.60
CA GLU A 110 -4.81 9.99 6.47
C GLU A 110 -4.71 11.32 5.72
N SER A 111 -3.67 11.52 4.91
CA SER A 111 -3.50 12.74 4.12
C SER A 111 -4.62 12.93 3.09
N PHE A 112 -5.04 11.85 2.41
CA PHE A 112 -6.19 11.90 1.51
C PHE A 112 -7.50 12.19 2.25
N GLY A 113 -7.69 11.63 3.44
CA GLY A 113 -8.83 11.94 4.30
C GLY A 113 -8.89 13.42 4.68
N LYS A 114 -7.77 13.99 5.12
CA LYS A 114 -7.64 15.43 5.44
C LYS A 114 -7.91 16.31 4.22
N LEU A 115 -7.38 15.93 3.05
CA LEU A 115 -7.61 16.66 1.80
C LEU A 115 -9.09 16.66 1.42
N ALA A 116 -9.76 15.51 1.51
CA ALA A 116 -11.18 15.38 1.23
C ALA A 116 -12.04 16.22 2.20
N GLN A 117 -11.69 16.21 3.48
CA GLN A 117 -12.35 17.05 4.49
C GLN A 117 -12.19 18.54 4.16
N MET A 118 -10.96 19.00 3.89
CA MET A 118 -10.70 20.40 3.54
C MET A 118 -11.44 20.81 2.25
N GLN A 119 -11.52 19.92 1.25
CA GLN A 119 -12.29 20.17 0.04
C GLN A 119 -13.78 20.35 0.36
N ALA A 120 -14.36 19.49 1.21
CA ALA A 120 -15.76 19.58 1.61
C ALA A 120 -16.07 20.87 2.39
N GLU A 121 -15.18 21.25 3.31
CA GLU A 121 -15.29 22.50 4.08
C GLU A 121 -15.18 23.73 3.19
N ASN A 122 -14.21 23.77 2.27
CA ASN A 122 -14.09 24.86 1.30
C ASN A 122 -15.32 24.98 0.39
N MET A 123 -15.86 23.86 -0.09
CA MET A 123 -17.08 23.87 -0.89
C MET A 123 -18.30 24.35 -0.10
N ARG A 124 -18.39 24.01 1.20
CA ARG A 124 -19.44 24.53 2.08
C ARG A 124 -19.29 26.03 2.26
N ALA A 125 -18.11 26.51 2.62
CA ALA A 125 -17.84 27.94 2.81
C ALA A 125 -18.09 28.75 1.54
N PHE A 126 -17.72 28.22 0.37
CA PHE A 126 -17.99 28.87 -0.91
C PHE A 126 -19.50 28.98 -1.21
N LYS A 127 -20.28 27.91 -0.92
CA LYS A 127 -21.74 27.95 -1.05
C LYS A 127 -22.38 28.96 -0.11
N GLU A 128 -21.90 29.04 1.13
CA GLU A 128 -22.38 30.03 2.09
C GLU A 128 -22.05 31.46 1.64
N PHE A 129 -20.83 31.69 1.15
CA PHE A 129 -20.40 32.99 0.64
C PHE A 129 -21.26 33.45 -0.55
N THR A 130 -21.47 32.57 -1.54
CA THR A 130 -22.31 32.87 -2.71
C THR A 130 -23.76 33.15 -2.31
N THR A 131 -24.33 32.33 -1.43
CA THR A 131 -25.69 32.54 -0.91
C THR A 131 -25.83 33.90 -0.20
N LEU A 132 -24.86 34.28 0.63
CA LEU A 132 -24.85 35.59 1.30
C LEU A 132 -24.68 36.74 0.30
N GLN A 133 -23.87 36.54 -0.73
CA GLN A 133 -23.67 37.53 -1.78
C GLN A 133 -24.95 37.77 -2.58
N ASP A 134 -25.67 36.70 -2.95
CA ASP A 134 -26.94 36.78 -3.67
C ASP A 134 -28.00 37.50 -2.82
N ALA A 135 -28.15 37.10 -1.54
CA ALA A 135 -29.08 37.75 -0.63
C ALA A 135 -28.77 39.25 -0.45
N ARG A 136 -27.48 39.62 -0.38
CA ARG A 136 -27.06 41.02 -0.32
C ARG A 136 -27.37 41.76 -1.62
N TYR A 137 -27.17 41.15 -2.79
CA TYR A 137 -27.51 41.77 -4.06
C TYR A 137 -29.00 42.00 -4.20
N GLU A 138 -29.83 41.05 -3.78
CA GLU A 138 -31.29 41.19 -3.77
C GLU A 138 -31.72 42.42 -2.96
N VAL A 139 -31.27 42.50 -1.70
CA VAL A 139 -31.54 43.67 -0.85
C VAL A 139 -30.98 44.95 -1.45
N GLN A 140 -29.77 44.91 -2.00
CA GLN A 140 -29.15 46.10 -2.59
C GLN A 140 -29.86 46.56 -3.87
N ALA A 141 -30.38 45.66 -4.70
CA ALA A 141 -31.14 46.01 -5.89
C ALA A 141 -32.39 46.83 -5.52
N ASP A 142 -33.03 46.49 -4.40
CA ASP A 142 -34.24 47.16 -3.94
C ASP A 142 -34.00 48.56 -3.36
N TYR A 143 -32.83 48.84 -2.77
CA TYR A 143 -32.57 50.13 -2.14
C TYR A 143 -31.53 51.00 -2.86
N ASN A 144 -30.77 50.43 -3.80
CA ASN A 144 -29.78 51.19 -4.55
C ASN A 144 -30.49 52.07 -5.59
N ILE A 145 -30.42 53.39 -5.39
CA ILE A 145 -31.11 54.36 -6.25
C ILE A 145 -30.72 54.23 -7.73
N ASN A 146 -29.46 53.91 -8.04
CA ASN A 146 -29.02 53.74 -9.43
C ASN A 146 -29.58 52.44 -10.02
N SER A 147 -29.66 51.37 -9.25
CA SER A 147 -30.32 50.12 -9.69
C SER A 147 -31.81 50.36 -9.91
N GLN A 148 -32.49 51.02 -8.97
CA GLN A 148 -33.91 51.32 -9.09
C GLN A 148 -34.23 52.22 -10.28
N ILE A 149 -33.43 53.27 -10.53
CA ILE A 149 -33.59 54.12 -11.72
C ILE A 149 -33.44 53.30 -13.01
N LYS A 150 -32.44 52.40 -13.08
CA LYS A 150 -32.23 51.54 -14.25
C LYS A 150 -33.37 50.54 -14.44
N LEU A 151 -33.83 49.92 -13.37
CA LEU A 151 -34.94 48.97 -13.40
C LEU A 151 -36.25 49.64 -13.79
N ASN A 152 -36.53 50.84 -13.26
CA ASN A 152 -37.69 51.65 -13.66
C ASN A 152 -37.60 52.04 -15.14
N TYR A 153 -36.44 52.50 -15.61
CA TYR A 153 -36.25 52.81 -17.02
C TYR A 153 -36.54 51.59 -17.91
N ILE A 154 -36.02 50.41 -17.55
CA ILE A 154 -36.31 49.18 -18.29
C ILE A 154 -37.80 48.84 -18.24
N GLY A 155 -38.43 48.88 -17.06
CA GLY A 155 -39.85 48.57 -16.90
C GLY A 155 -40.78 49.50 -17.69
N GLU A 156 -40.50 50.80 -17.70
CA GLU A 156 -41.27 51.80 -18.47
C GLU A 156 -41.10 51.64 -19.98
N HIS A 157 -39.92 51.20 -20.43
CA HIS A 157 -39.61 51.08 -21.86
C HIS A 157 -39.78 49.66 -22.40
N LEU A 158 -40.11 48.68 -21.55
CA LEU A 158 -40.25 47.28 -21.94
C LEU A 158 -41.35 47.10 -22.99
N HIS A 159 -42.50 47.75 -22.79
CA HIS A 159 -43.61 47.77 -23.76
C HIS A 159 -43.20 48.37 -25.11
N ASN A 160 -42.30 49.37 -25.11
CA ASN A 160 -41.82 49.99 -26.34
C ASN A 160 -40.84 49.09 -27.11
N MET A 161 -40.15 48.18 -26.40
CA MET A 161 -39.25 47.20 -27.02
C MET A 161 -40.01 45.96 -27.50
N ASP A 162 -40.99 45.51 -26.72
CA ASP A 162 -41.87 44.39 -27.05
C ASP A 162 -43.30 44.69 -26.54
N PRO A 163 -44.24 45.02 -27.45
CA PRO A 163 -45.62 45.36 -27.10
C PRO A 163 -46.41 44.24 -26.44
N THR A 164 -45.90 43.00 -26.39
CA THR A 164 -46.55 41.89 -25.65
C THR A 164 -46.48 42.08 -24.14
N PHE A 165 -45.52 42.86 -23.64
CA PHE A 165 -45.47 43.26 -22.23
C PHE A 165 -46.48 44.37 -21.98
N PRO A 166 -47.30 44.32 -20.92
CA PRO A 166 -48.25 45.39 -20.60
C PRO A 166 -47.51 46.68 -20.22
N THR A 167 -48.16 47.82 -20.44
CA THR A 167 -47.65 49.08 -19.89
C THR A 167 -47.73 49.06 -18.35
N PHE A 168 -46.94 49.94 -17.70
CA PHE A 168 -46.93 50.05 -16.24
C PHE A 168 -48.33 50.24 -15.66
N ASP A 169 -49.12 51.16 -16.24
CA ASP A 169 -50.47 51.46 -15.78
C ASP A 169 -51.43 50.28 -15.96
N GLU A 170 -51.36 49.58 -17.09
CA GLU A 170 -52.19 48.40 -17.36
C GLU A 170 -51.88 47.25 -16.41
N PHE A 171 -50.60 47.02 -16.11
CA PHE A 171 -50.18 45.96 -15.18
C PHE A 171 -50.73 46.21 -13.76
N PHE A 172 -50.57 47.43 -13.23
CA PHE A 172 -51.05 47.76 -11.89
C PHE A 172 -52.57 47.82 -11.81
N LYS A 173 -53.24 48.31 -12.86
CA LYS A 173 -54.70 48.27 -12.96
C LYS A 173 -55.23 46.83 -12.94
N GLY A 174 -54.65 45.94 -13.74
CA GLY A 174 -55.01 44.53 -13.75
C GLY A 174 -54.78 43.84 -12.40
N LYS A 175 -53.65 44.12 -11.73
CA LYS A 175 -53.37 43.58 -10.40
C LYS A 175 -54.37 44.07 -9.35
N SER A 176 -54.69 45.36 -9.37
CA SER A 176 -55.68 45.98 -8.48
C SER A 176 -57.07 45.36 -8.68
N GLU A 177 -57.52 45.21 -9.93
CA GLU A 177 -58.81 44.57 -10.26
C GLU A 177 -58.88 43.12 -9.78
N ILE A 178 -57.78 42.36 -9.88
CA ILE A 178 -57.69 40.98 -9.37
C ILE A 178 -57.76 40.95 -7.84
N GLU A 179 -57.06 41.86 -7.15
CA GLU A 179 -57.11 41.95 -5.68
C GLU A 179 -58.49 42.35 -5.18
N VAL A 180 -59.14 43.34 -5.81
CA VAL A 180 -60.52 43.73 -5.52
C VAL A 180 -61.48 42.55 -5.75
N SER A 181 -61.34 41.84 -6.87
CA SER A 181 -62.16 40.65 -7.16
C SER A 181 -61.97 39.53 -6.12
N LYS A 182 -60.75 39.36 -5.60
CA LYS A 182 -60.48 38.41 -4.51
C LYS A 182 -61.14 38.84 -3.21
N ALA A 183 -61.09 40.13 -2.89
CA ALA A 183 -61.71 40.69 -1.69
C ALA A 183 -63.23 40.52 -1.72
N MET A 184 -63.88 40.85 -2.84
CA MET A 184 -65.33 40.67 -3.03
C MET A 184 -65.74 39.20 -2.87
N ARG A 185 -65.03 38.26 -3.50
CA ARG A 185 -65.31 36.82 -3.31
C ARG A 185 -65.12 36.34 -1.88
N LEU A 186 -64.23 36.99 -1.12
CA LEU A 186 -64.00 36.66 0.28
C LEU A 186 -65.13 37.20 1.15
N GLU A 187 -65.60 38.40 0.85
CA GLU A 187 -66.78 39.04 1.46
C GLU A 187 -68.03 38.19 1.22
N ASP A 188 -68.33 37.83 -0.04
CA ASP A 188 -69.46 36.96 -0.40
C ASP A 188 -69.43 35.63 0.38
N ARG A 189 -68.23 35.04 0.50
CA ARG A 189 -68.04 33.79 1.22
C ARG A 189 -68.21 33.96 2.73
N VAL A 190 -67.80 35.09 3.30
CA VAL A 190 -68.02 35.42 4.70
C VAL A 190 -69.52 35.62 4.95
N GLU A 191 -70.21 36.38 4.10
CA GLU A 191 -71.66 36.59 4.18
C GLU A 191 -72.44 35.28 4.10
N GLU A 192 -72.11 34.40 3.15
CA GLU A 192 -72.71 33.07 3.03
C GLU A 192 -72.48 32.22 4.31
N THR A 193 -71.29 32.29 4.90
CA THR A 193 -71.03 31.59 6.15
C THR A 193 -71.78 32.16 7.34
N MET A 194 -71.96 33.49 7.42
CA MET A 194 -72.74 34.13 8.49
C MET A 194 -74.21 33.73 8.41
N ASN A 195 -74.78 33.78 7.20
CA ASN A 195 -76.15 33.34 6.93
C ASN A 195 -76.37 31.86 7.26
N ARG A 196 -75.38 30.99 6.98
CA ARG A 196 -75.46 29.55 7.30
C ARG A 196 -75.41 29.28 8.80
N VAL A 197 -74.71 30.10 9.58
CA VAL A 197 -74.52 29.93 11.03
C VAL A 197 -75.60 30.68 11.84
N GLY A 198 -76.50 31.41 11.16
CA GLY A 198 -77.68 32.04 11.77
C GLY A 198 -77.41 33.40 12.43
N PHE A 199 -76.38 34.10 11.96
CA PHE A 199 -76.13 35.51 12.30
C PHE A 199 -76.90 36.47 11.39
#